data_AF-A0A4D9CP97-F1
#
_entry.id   AF-A0A4D9CP97-F1
#
_cell.length_a   1.000
_cell.length_b   1.000
_cell.length_c   1.000
_cell.angle_alpha   90.00
_cell.angle_beta   90.00
_cell.angle_gamma   90.00
#
_symmetry.space_group_name_H-M   'P 1'
#
loop_
_entity.id
_entity.type
_entity.pdbx_description
1 polymer ?
#
loop_
_entity_poly.entity_id
_entity_poly.type
_entity_poly.pdbx_seq_one_letter_code
_entity_poly.pdbx_strand_id
1 'polypeptide(L)'
;MRKFSSSPPSPAEVVSVKKQNEGGFAGQPQRTLLTKLQEDGASPRVLWDALQEKCKGQKLPRRQDLHALFLSASRSSSPETKEKDKALLLSAVDLFLYKNVEFREASASLFLRAMLRLDGLGEAVDALLAREKRLGLWAQRKMLHMALHRLGVAKDTERLLKLFDAMEPFMNVNRSARTYHLVIRGLVNAGEIKKASEIAGQANIVLADSTQELLKNAMIAEAAEQKKGVEMEEGKDTDKEEGKKID
;
A
#
# COMPACT_ATOMS: atom_id res chain seq x y z
N MET A 1 36.74 23.98 -51.62
CA MET A 1 35.27 24.18 -51.60
C MET A 1 34.58 22.82 -51.52
N ARG A 2 34.01 22.45 -50.37
CA ARG A 2 33.01 21.38 -50.26
C ARG A 2 31.77 22.00 -49.62
N LYS A 3 30.68 22.03 -50.39
CA LYS A 3 29.41 22.64 -50.02
C LYS A 3 28.74 21.78 -48.95
N PHE A 4 28.44 22.38 -47.80
CA PHE A 4 27.46 21.84 -46.86
C PHE A 4 26.08 22.29 -47.32
N SER A 5 25.24 21.35 -47.75
CA SER A 5 23.79 21.55 -47.74
C SER A 5 23.08 20.22 -47.59
N SER A 6 22.37 20.04 -46.49
CA SER A 6 21.01 19.48 -46.50
C SER A 6 20.39 19.63 -45.12
N SER A 7 19.15 20.07 -45.16
CA SER A 7 18.23 20.45 -44.10
C SER A 7 17.99 19.35 -43.05
N PRO A 8 17.47 19.68 -41.85
CA PRO A 8 17.09 18.68 -40.87
C PRO A 8 15.96 17.78 -41.41
N PRO A 9 15.93 16.49 -41.04
CA PRO A 9 14.95 15.54 -41.55
C PRO A 9 13.52 15.88 -41.10
N SER A 10 12.58 15.68 -42.01
CA SER A 10 11.14 15.93 -41.82
C SER A 10 10.53 14.90 -40.84
N PRO A 11 9.48 15.25 -40.05
CA PRO A 11 8.88 14.39 -39.02
C PRO A 11 8.38 13.01 -39.52
N ALA A 12 8.23 12.82 -40.82
CA ALA A 12 7.80 11.56 -41.43
C ALA A 12 8.90 10.47 -41.45
N GLU A 13 10.18 10.83 -41.30
CA GLU A 13 11.29 9.86 -41.32
C GLU A 13 11.49 9.14 -39.98
N VAL A 14 10.81 9.57 -38.90
CA VAL A 14 10.87 8.93 -37.57
C VAL A 14 9.99 7.67 -37.48
N VAL A 15 9.14 7.41 -38.48
CA VAL A 15 8.13 6.33 -38.43
C VAL A 15 8.55 5.04 -39.15
N SER A 16 9.71 5.02 -39.81
CA SER A 16 10.15 3.85 -40.60
C SER A 16 11.37 3.13 -40.04
N VAL A 17 11.29 2.68 -38.78
CA VAL A 17 12.22 1.65 -38.29
C VAL A 17 11.70 0.26 -38.67
N LYS A 18 12.20 -0.18 -39.82
CA LYS A 18 12.29 -1.55 -40.35
C LYS A 18 11.81 -2.67 -39.42
N LYS A 19 10.72 -3.32 -39.82
CA LYS A 19 10.58 -4.78 -39.75
C LYS A 19 11.74 -5.39 -40.56
N GLN A 20 12.72 -6.00 -39.90
CA GLN A 20 13.56 -7.08 -40.44
C GLN A 20 14.54 -7.56 -39.36
N ASN A 21 14.24 -8.71 -38.73
CA ASN A 21 15.08 -9.92 -38.80
C ASN A 21 14.57 -10.98 -37.82
N GLU A 22 14.23 -12.14 -38.40
CA GLU A 22 14.15 -13.43 -37.74
C GLU A 22 15.57 -13.94 -37.43
N GLY A 23 15.74 -14.69 -36.34
CA GLY A 23 16.97 -15.46 -36.08
C GLY A 23 17.34 -15.62 -34.61
N GLY A 24 16.91 -16.75 -34.02
CA GLY A 24 17.59 -17.45 -32.93
C GLY A 24 17.79 -16.72 -31.59
N PHE A 25 16.94 -17.00 -30.60
CA PHE A 25 17.34 -17.34 -29.21
C PHE A 25 16.06 -17.71 -28.45
N ALA A 26 16.02 -18.93 -27.90
CA ALA A 26 14.98 -19.31 -26.97
C ALA A 26 15.07 -18.44 -25.70
N GLY A 27 13.99 -17.75 -25.35
CA GLY A 27 13.62 -17.58 -23.94
C GLY A 27 13.85 -16.23 -23.25
N GLN A 28 13.90 -15.08 -23.95
CA GLN A 28 13.66 -13.78 -23.26
C GLN A 28 12.28 -13.21 -23.62
N PRO A 29 11.44 -12.85 -22.64
CA PRO A 29 10.17 -12.21 -22.92
C PRO A 29 10.43 -10.89 -23.64
N GLN A 30 9.80 -10.69 -24.81
CA GLN A 30 9.95 -9.46 -25.60
C GLN A 30 9.72 -8.23 -24.73
N ARG A 31 10.74 -7.37 -24.62
CA ARG A 31 10.64 -6.11 -23.87
C ARG A 31 9.57 -5.22 -24.48
N THR A 32 8.67 -4.74 -23.63
CA THR A 32 7.65 -3.76 -23.98
C THR A 32 8.28 -2.38 -24.18
N LEU A 33 7.61 -1.48 -24.92
CA LEU A 33 8.03 -0.08 -25.01
C LEU A 33 8.11 0.56 -23.61
N LEU A 34 7.14 0.29 -22.74
CA LEU A 34 7.12 0.84 -21.37
C LEU A 34 8.26 0.30 -20.50
N THR A 35 8.63 -0.97 -20.64
CA THR A 35 9.79 -1.52 -19.90
C THR A 35 11.09 -0.91 -20.38
N LYS A 36 11.24 -0.62 -21.68
CA LYS A 36 12.42 0.10 -22.19
C LYS A 36 12.48 1.52 -21.65
N LEU A 37 11.38 2.28 -21.78
CA LEU A 37 11.29 3.63 -21.21
C LEU A 37 11.60 3.64 -19.71
N GLN A 38 11.10 2.66 -18.96
CA GLN A 38 11.41 2.54 -17.53
C GLN A 38 12.90 2.24 -17.28
N GLU A 39 13.52 1.36 -18.06
CA GLU A 39 14.97 1.07 -18.00
C GLU A 39 15.80 2.32 -18.31
N ASP A 40 15.34 3.15 -19.24
CA ASP A 40 15.93 4.43 -19.62
C ASP A 40 15.69 5.54 -18.58
N GLY A 41 15.03 5.24 -17.46
CA GLY A 41 14.79 6.18 -16.37
C GLY A 41 13.59 7.10 -16.58
N ALA A 42 12.65 6.76 -17.47
CA ALA A 42 11.45 7.54 -17.69
C ALA A 42 10.65 7.73 -16.38
N SER A 43 10.14 8.94 -16.19
CA SER A 43 9.33 9.28 -15.02
C SER A 43 8.00 8.52 -15.02
N PRO A 44 7.34 8.39 -13.85
CA PRO A 44 6.02 7.77 -13.76
C PRO A 44 5.00 8.43 -14.70
N ARG A 45 5.11 9.75 -14.88
CA ARG A 45 4.24 10.51 -15.78
C ARG A 45 4.39 10.10 -17.23
N VAL A 46 5.62 10.01 -17.72
CA VAL A 46 5.90 9.59 -19.12
C VAL A 46 5.39 8.17 -19.36
N LEU A 47 5.60 7.26 -18.39
CA LEU A 47 5.11 5.89 -18.47
C LEU A 47 3.58 5.82 -18.47
N TRP A 48 2.91 6.66 -17.69
CA TRP A 48 1.46 6.74 -17.65
C TRP A 48 0.86 7.25 -18.96
N ASP A 49 1.38 8.35 -19.49
CA ASP A 49 0.89 8.92 -20.74
C ASP A 49 1.06 7.89 -21.89
N ALA A 50 2.20 7.20 -21.95
CA ALA A 50 2.45 6.11 -22.91
C ALA A 50 1.49 4.91 -22.72
N LEU A 51 1.14 4.57 -21.47
CA LEU A 51 0.18 3.52 -21.16
C LEU A 51 -1.24 3.90 -21.63
N GLN A 52 -1.65 5.15 -21.39
CA GLN A 52 -2.96 5.65 -21.82
C GLN A 52 -3.09 5.62 -23.34
N GLU A 53 -2.09 6.13 -24.08
CA GLU A 53 -2.07 6.07 -25.55
C GLU A 53 -2.19 4.64 -26.07
N LYS A 54 -1.47 3.70 -25.45
CA LYS A 54 -1.56 2.28 -25.80
C LYS A 54 -2.96 1.72 -25.58
N CYS A 55 -3.67 2.16 -24.55
CA CYS A 55 -5.01 1.69 -24.20
C CYS A 55 -6.14 2.32 -25.03
N LYS A 56 -5.90 3.47 -25.69
CA LYS A 56 -6.90 4.12 -26.57
C LYS A 56 -7.35 3.22 -27.72
N GLY A 57 -6.45 2.39 -28.25
CA GLY A 57 -6.76 1.41 -29.31
C GLY A 57 -7.49 0.15 -28.84
N GLN A 58 -8.23 0.20 -27.72
CA GLN A 58 -8.89 -0.93 -27.04
C GLN A 58 -7.97 -2.11 -26.65
N LYS A 59 -6.65 -1.96 -26.76
CA LYS A 59 -5.70 -3.00 -26.37
C LYS A 59 -5.69 -3.15 -24.86
N LEU A 60 -5.76 -4.40 -24.39
CA LEU A 60 -5.59 -4.72 -22.98
C LEU A 60 -4.17 -4.32 -22.54
N PRO A 61 -4.03 -3.58 -21.44
CA PRO A 61 -2.71 -3.26 -20.93
C PRO A 61 -2.06 -4.53 -20.36
N ARG A 62 -0.76 -4.71 -20.58
CA ARG A 62 -0.05 -5.90 -20.10
C ARG A 62 0.32 -5.69 -18.63
N ARG A 63 0.30 -6.77 -17.86
CA ARG A 63 0.74 -6.77 -16.45
C ARG A 63 2.15 -6.18 -16.25
N GLN A 64 3.05 -6.36 -17.24
CA GLN A 64 4.40 -5.80 -17.24
C GLN A 64 4.43 -4.28 -17.39
N ASP A 65 3.47 -3.68 -18.10
CA ASP A 65 3.40 -2.23 -18.30
C ASP A 65 3.12 -1.53 -16.95
N LEU A 66 2.20 -2.09 -16.16
CA LEU A 66 1.89 -1.61 -14.81
C LEU A 66 3.06 -1.80 -13.84
N HIS A 67 3.74 -2.94 -13.94
CA HIS A 67 4.93 -3.21 -13.14
C HIS A 67 6.02 -2.16 -13.39
N ALA A 68 6.27 -1.81 -14.65
CA ALA A 68 7.24 -0.78 -15.02
C ALA A 68 6.85 0.60 -14.45
N LEU A 69 5.57 0.96 -14.53
CA LEU A 69 5.05 2.20 -13.95
C LEU A 69 5.30 2.27 -12.44
N PHE A 70 4.90 1.25 -11.69
CA PHE A 70 5.11 1.20 -10.24
C PHE A 70 6.58 1.14 -9.85
N LEU A 71 7.40 0.46 -10.65
CA LEU A 71 8.83 0.40 -10.42
C LEU A 71 9.46 1.79 -10.54
N SER A 72 9.11 2.54 -11.58
CA SER A 72 9.56 3.93 -11.74
C SER A 72 9.14 4.79 -10.56
N ALA A 73 7.84 4.77 -10.20
CA ALA A 73 7.33 5.57 -9.08
C ALA A 73 7.94 5.20 -7.73
N SER A 74 8.31 3.93 -7.53
CA SER A 74 9.00 3.48 -6.32
C SER A 74 10.44 3.97 -6.19
N ARG A 75 11.05 4.49 -7.27
CA ARG A 75 12.46 4.89 -7.35
C ARG A 75 12.66 6.41 -7.47
N SER A 76 11.80 7.11 -8.22
CA SER A 76 12.10 8.46 -8.71
C SER A 76 11.11 9.56 -8.29
N SER A 77 10.27 9.33 -7.28
CA SER A 77 9.31 10.33 -6.81
C SER A 77 9.97 11.56 -6.16
N SER A 78 9.64 12.76 -6.63
CA SER A 78 10.01 14.05 -6.01
C SER A 78 8.95 14.47 -4.97
N PRO A 79 9.31 15.18 -3.88
CA PRO A 79 8.34 15.74 -2.93
C PRO A 79 7.27 16.61 -3.61
N GLU A 80 7.66 17.36 -4.65
CA GLU A 80 6.80 18.31 -5.37
C GLU A 80 5.73 17.64 -6.23
N THR A 81 5.94 16.37 -6.61
CA THR A 81 5.03 15.62 -7.48
C THR A 81 4.19 14.60 -6.73
N LYS A 82 4.35 14.48 -5.39
CA LYS A 82 3.75 13.41 -4.59
C LYS A 82 2.26 13.19 -4.85
N GLU A 83 1.45 14.24 -4.74
CA GLU A 83 -0.01 14.15 -4.93
C GLU A 83 -0.39 13.79 -6.37
N LYS A 84 0.33 14.34 -7.35
CA LYS A 84 0.09 14.05 -8.78
C LYS A 84 0.45 12.61 -9.12
N ASP A 85 1.59 12.15 -8.60
CA ASP A 85 2.05 10.77 -8.79
C ASP A 85 1.10 9.79 -8.08
N LYS A 86 0.64 10.12 -6.87
CA LYS A 86 -0.35 9.32 -6.12
C LYS A 86 -1.65 9.16 -6.90
N ALA A 87 -2.25 10.27 -7.37
CA ALA A 87 -3.48 10.25 -8.16
C ALA A 87 -3.33 9.46 -9.47
N LEU A 88 -2.16 9.58 -10.11
CA LEU A 88 -1.82 8.83 -11.31
C LEU A 88 -1.73 7.33 -11.05
N LEU A 89 -1.07 6.91 -9.97
CA LEU A 89 -0.96 5.49 -9.63
C LEU A 89 -2.32 4.87 -9.29
N LEU A 90 -3.17 5.60 -8.58
CA LEU A 90 -4.56 5.19 -8.32
C LEU A 90 -5.35 5.04 -9.64
N SER A 91 -5.24 6.02 -10.54
CA SER A 91 -5.86 5.95 -11.87
C SER A 91 -5.36 4.75 -12.68
N ALA A 92 -4.09 4.37 -12.53
CA ALA A 92 -3.53 3.19 -13.18
C ALA A 92 -4.10 1.89 -12.64
N VAL A 93 -4.30 1.80 -11.33
CA VAL A 93 -5.00 0.68 -10.69
C VAL A 93 -6.44 0.59 -11.19
N ASP A 94 -7.18 1.70 -11.20
CA ASP A 94 -8.56 1.75 -11.68
C ASP A 94 -8.69 1.30 -13.14
N LEU A 95 -7.79 1.76 -14.01
CA LEU A 95 -7.76 1.36 -15.42
C LEU A 95 -7.57 -0.16 -15.59
N PHE A 96 -6.63 -0.74 -14.84
CA PHE A 96 -6.34 -2.17 -14.91
C PHE A 96 -7.48 -3.01 -14.38
N LEU A 97 -8.05 -2.59 -13.25
CA LEU A 97 -9.21 -3.24 -12.67
C LEU A 97 -10.42 -3.14 -13.63
N TYR A 98 -10.67 -1.98 -14.24
CA TYR A 98 -11.74 -1.80 -15.24
C TYR A 98 -11.60 -2.76 -16.43
N LYS A 99 -10.35 -3.04 -16.83
CA LYS A 99 -10.03 -3.98 -17.92
C LYS A 99 -9.95 -5.45 -17.47
N ASN A 100 -10.30 -5.76 -16.22
CA ASN A 100 -10.19 -7.10 -15.61
C ASN A 100 -8.78 -7.70 -15.73
N VAL A 101 -7.76 -6.85 -15.66
CA VAL A 101 -6.36 -7.30 -15.68
C VAL A 101 -5.90 -7.52 -14.25
N GLU A 102 -5.83 -8.78 -13.89
CA GLU A 102 -5.21 -9.27 -12.66
C GLU A 102 -3.78 -8.74 -12.44
N PHE A 103 -3.44 -8.45 -11.19
CA PHE A 103 -2.10 -8.02 -10.81
C PHE A 103 -1.07 -9.16 -10.95
N ARG A 104 0.14 -8.94 -10.45
CA ARG A 104 1.05 -10.01 -10.03
C ARG A 104 1.48 -9.66 -8.63
N GLU A 105 1.88 -10.67 -7.85
CA GLU A 105 2.38 -10.47 -6.48
C GLU A 105 3.43 -9.34 -6.39
N ALA A 106 4.38 -9.35 -7.31
CA ALA A 106 5.44 -8.34 -7.38
C ALA A 106 4.90 -6.94 -7.73
N SER A 107 3.85 -6.84 -8.55
CA SER A 107 3.30 -5.55 -8.99
C SER A 107 2.51 -4.86 -7.89
N ALA A 108 1.64 -5.57 -7.14
CA ALA A 108 0.95 -4.91 -6.03
C ALA A 108 1.92 -4.57 -4.87
N SER A 109 2.99 -5.37 -4.70
CA SER A 109 4.07 -5.01 -3.76
C SER A 109 4.79 -3.72 -4.16
N LEU A 110 5.05 -3.52 -5.46
CA LEU A 110 5.63 -2.26 -5.95
C LEU A 110 4.66 -1.10 -5.84
N PHE A 111 3.36 -1.31 -6.08
CA PHE A 111 2.34 -0.30 -5.89
C PHE A 111 2.28 0.17 -4.43
N LEU A 112 2.16 -0.75 -3.48
CA LEU A 112 2.19 -0.43 -2.04
C LEU A 112 3.47 0.30 -1.65
N ARG A 113 4.62 -0.11 -2.21
CA ARG A 113 5.91 0.56 -1.96
C ARG A 113 5.94 1.99 -2.53
N ALA A 114 5.48 2.17 -3.75
CA ALA A 114 5.42 3.49 -4.38
C ALA A 114 4.49 4.40 -3.58
N MET A 115 3.29 3.94 -3.27
CA MET A 115 2.30 4.70 -2.50
C MET A 115 2.78 5.02 -1.09
N LEU A 116 3.52 4.12 -0.43
CA LEU A 116 4.14 4.42 0.86
C LEU A 116 5.14 5.59 0.77
N ARG A 117 5.90 5.74 -0.32
CA ARG A 117 6.81 6.88 -0.51
C ARG A 117 6.07 8.18 -0.80
N LEU A 118 4.86 8.06 -1.34
CA LEU A 118 3.98 9.17 -1.71
C LEU A 118 2.99 9.52 -0.58
N ASP A 119 3.18 8.97 0.63
CA ASP A 119 2.29 9.12 1.78
C ASP A 119 0.83 8.69 1.51
N GLY A 120 0.63 7.83 0.51
CA GLY A 120 -0.67 7.34 0.05
C GLY A 120 -0.95 5.88 0.42
N LEU A 121 -0.32 5.35 1.50
CA LEU A 121 -0.44 3.93 1.84
C LEU A 121 -1.89 3.53 2.11
N GLY A 122 -2.67 4.39 2.79
CA GLY A 122 -4.06 4.11 3.12
C GLY A 122 -4.92 3.98 1.86
N GLU A 123 -4.81 4.94 0.94
CA GLU A 123 -5.49 4.93 -0.35
C GLU A 123 -5.08 3.73 -1.20
N ALA A 124 -3.83 3.30 -1.12
CA ALA A 124 -3.35 2.10 -1.82
C ALA A 124 -4.01 0.83 -1.29
N VAL A 125 -4.16 0.73 0.04
CA VAL A 125 -4.85 -0.40 0.68
C VAL A 125 -6.33 -0.40 0.28
N ASP A 126 -6.99 0.76 0.34
CA ASP A 126 -8.39 0.89 -0.08
C ASP A 126 -8.58 0.52 -1.56
N ALA A 127 -7.72 1.02 -2.45
CA ALA A 127 -7.79 0.74 -3.89
C ALA A 127 -7.61 -0.75 -4.20
N LEU A 128 -6.69 -1.44 -3.51
CA LEU A 128 -6.50 -2.88 -3.68
C LEU A 128 -7.66 -3.70 -3.09
N LEU A 129 -8.28 -3.22 -2.00
CA LEU A 129 -9.43 -3.88 -1.36
C LEU A 129 -10.75 -3.64 -2.09
N ALA A 130 -10.90 -2.51 -2.80
CA ALA A 130 -12.16 -2.06 -3.39
C ALA A 130 -12.75 -3.01 -4.45
N ARG A 131 -11.94 -3.88 -5.07
CA ARG A 131 -12.43 -4.84 -6.08
C ARG A 131 -12.10 -6.30 -5.80
N GLU A 132 -11.11 -6.62 -4.97
CA GLU A 132 -10.75 -8.01 -4.72
C GLU A 132 -10.42 -8.30 -3.25
N LYS A 133 -11.16 -9.25 -2.66
CA LYS A 133 -10.90 -9.90 -1.37
C LYS A 133 -9.61 -10.74 -1.33
N ARG A 134 -8.66 -10.52 -2.25
CA ARG A 134 -7.57 -11.44 -2.60
C ARG A 134 -6.16 -10.86 -2.40
N LEU A 135 -6.01 -9.76 -1.64
CA LEU A 135 -4.72 -9.09 -1.41
C LEU A 135 -3.56 -10.03 -0.98
N GLY A 136 -3.88 -11.11 -0.25
CA GLY A 136 -2.91 -12.17 0.10
C GLY A 136 -2.28 -12.93 -1.08
N LEU A 137 -2.89 -12.91 -2.28
CA LEU A 137 -2.34 -13.47 -3.53
C LEU A 137 -1.50 -12.45 -4.32
N TRP A 138 -1.61 -11.17 -3.98
CA TRP A 138 -1.14 -10.06 -4.82
C TRP A 138 -0.01 -9.25 -4.21
N ALA A 139 0.38 -9.47 -2.95
CA ALA A 139 1.52 -8.78 -2.36
C ALA A 139 2.40 -9.72 -1.53
N GLN A 140 3.71 -9.46 -1.61
CA GLN A 140 4.71 -10.17 -0.84
C GLN A 140 4.47 -9.99 0.65
N ARG A 141 4.60 -11.08 1.42
CA ARG A 141 4.47 -11.07 2.89
C ARG A 141 5.24 -9.93 3.56
N LYS A 142 6.47 -9.66 3.11
CA LYS A 142 7.31 -8.58 3.63
C LYS A 142 6.66 -7.19 3.43
N MET A 143 6.01 -6.97 2.29
CA MET A 143 5.34 -5.70 2.00
C MET A 143 4.05 -5.56 2.80
N LEU A 144 3.27 -6.64 2.95
CA LEU A 144 2.09 -6.65 3.82
C LEU A 144 2.44 -6.36 5.28
N HIS A 145 3.50 -6.98 5.81
CA HIS A 145 4.02 -6.69 7.16
C HIS A 145 4.49 -5.23 7.30
N MET A 146 5.13 -4.67 6.28
CA MET A 146 5.51 -3.27 6.29
C MET A 146 4.28 -2.35 6.32
N ALA A 147 3.24 -2.67 5.53
CA ALA A 147 2.00 -1.92 5.51
C ALA A 147 1.29 -1.98 6.87
N LEU A 148 1.13 -3.17 7.47
CA LEU A 148 0.56 -3.33 8.82
C LEU A 148 1.33 -2.52 9.86
N HIS A 149 2.67 -2.58 9.85
CA HIS A 149 3.49 -1.78 10.75
C HIS A 149 3.25 -0.28 10.58
N ARG A 150 3.20 0.21 9.33
CA ARG A 150 3.03 1.64 9.04
C ARG A 150 1.64 2.15 9.42
N LEU A 151 0.58 1.39 9.13
CA LEU A 151 -0.79 1.72 9.55
C LEU A 151 -0.90 1.73 11.08
N GLY A 152 -0.28 0.76 11.76
CA GLY A 152 -0.25 0.72 13.23
C GLY A 152 0.49 1.89 13.86
N VAL A 153 1.60 2.36 13.27
CA VAL A 153 2.30 3.58 13.72
C VAL A 153 1.45 4.83 13.47
N ALA A 154 0.73 4.88 12.35
CA ALA A 154 -0.17 5.98 12.01
C ALA A 154 -1.48 5.97 12.82
N LYS A 155 -1.72 4.93 13.65
CA LYS A 155 -2.97 4.70 14.37
C LYS A 155 -4.21 4.63 13.46
N ASP A 156 -4.01 4.27 12.18
CA ASP A 156 -5.10 4.01 11.24
C ASP A 156 -5.62 2.57 11.46
N THR A 157 -6.39 2.41 12.55
CA THR A 157 -6.88 1.10 13.00
C THR A 157 -7.90 0.49 12.06
N GLU A 158 -8.69 1.31 11.37
CA GLU A 158 -9.66 0.87 10.37
C GLU A 158 -8.96 0.15 9.21
N ARG A 159 -7.98 0.79 8.57
CA ARG A 159 -7.26 0.17 7.46
C ARG A 159 -6.32 -0.95 7.91
N LEU A 160 -5.77 -0.86 9.13
CA LEU A 160 -4.97 -1.93 9.74
C LEU A 160 -5.78 -3.24 9.82
N LEU A 161 -7.01 -3.17 10.33
CA LEU A 161 -7.88 -4.33 10.48
C LEU A 161 -8.37 -4.83 9.12
N LYS A 162 -8.80 -3.95 8.21
CA LYS A 162 -9.16 -4.35 6.83
C LYS A 162 -8.03 -5.11 6.13
N LEU A 163 -6.78 -4.64 6.28
CA LEU A 163 -5.62 -5.31 5.71
C LEU A 163 -5.35 -6.66 6.39
N PHE A 164 -5.49 -6.74 7.71
CA PHE A 164 -5.33 -7.99 8.47
C PHE A 164 -6.37 -9.06 8.07
N ASP A 165 -7.62 -8.67 7.85
CA ASP A 165 -8.71 -9.54 7.40
C ASP A 165 -8.47 -10.04 5.98
N ALA A 166 -8.01 -9.17 5.09
CA ALA A 166 -7.70 -9.52 3.71
C ALA A 166 -6.51 -10.49 3.53
N MET A 167 -5.77 -10.79 4.60
CA MET A 167 -4.70 -11.80 4.62
C MET A 167 -5.20 -13.23 4.89
N GLU A 168 -6.44 -13.41 5.34
CA GLU A 168 -7.00 -14.70 5.79
C GLU A 168 -7.37 -15.72 4.70
N PRO A 169 -8.00 -15.35 3.56
CA PRO A 169 -8.75 -16.33 2.78
C PRO A 169 -7.91 -17.26 1.88
N PHE A 170 -6.58 -17.16 1.84
CA PHE A 170 -5.76 -17.96 0.90
C PHE A 170 -4.44 -18.42 1.54
N MET A 171 -4.49 -19.52 2.28
CA MET A 171 -3.31 -20.17 2.88
C MET A 171 -2.52 -20.92 1.80
N ASN A 172 -1.32 -20.47 1.42
CA ASN A 172 -0.04 -20.72 2.12
C ASN A 172 0.53 -19.56 2.96
N VAL A 173 -0.20 -18.45 3.16
CA VAL A 173 0.17 -17.42 4.15
C VAL A 173 -0.69 -17.58 5.39
N ASN A 174 -0.37 -18.59 6.21
CA ASN A 174 -0.83 -18.59 7.61
C ASN A 174 -0.46 -17.24 8.24
N ARG A 175 -1.42 -16.54 8.86
CA ARG A 175 -1.13 -15.36 9.68
C ARG A 175 -0.07 -15.78 10.70
N SER A 176 1.15 -15.26 10.55
CA SER A 176 2.25 -15.68 11.43
C SER A 176 2.18 -14.94 12.75
N ALA A 177 2.92 -15.41 13.77
CA ALA A 177 3.05 -14.71 15.04
C ALA A 177 3.45 -13.24 14.85
N ARG A 178 4.28 -12.96 13.84
CA ARG A 178 4.66 -11.60 13.44
C ARG A 178 3.48 -10.78 12.92
N THR A 179 2.56 -11.37 12.15
CA THR A 179 1.37 -10.66 11.66
C THR A 179 0.51 -10.21 12.84
N TYR A 180 0.20 -11.12 13.78
CA TYR A 180 -0.56 -10.79 14.99
C TYR A 180 0.15 -9.74 15.84
N HIS A 181 1.46 -9.88 16.07
CA HIS A 181 2.25 -8.90 16.81
C HIS A 181 2.11 -7.48 16.25
N LEU A 182 2.20 -7.32 14.92
CA LEU A 182 2.09 -6.01 14.28
C LEU A 182 0.70 -5.38 14.46
N VAL A 183 -0.36 -6.17 14.37
CA VAL A 183 -1.74 -5.69 14.53
C VAL A 183 -2.03 -5.34 15.98
N ILE A 184 -1.71 -6.26 16.91
CA ILE A 184 -1.89 -6.04 18.36
C ILE A 184 -1.13 -4.79 18.79
N ARG A 185 0.13 -4.64 18.35
CA ARG A 185 0.91 -3.43 18.63
C ARG A 185 0.28 -2.16 18.07
N GLY A 186 -0.23 -2.21 16.84
CA GLY A 186 -0.93 -1.08 16.23
C GLY A 186 -2.17 -0.65 17.02
N LEU A 187 -2.99 -1.62 17.44
CA LEU A 187 -4.19 -1.38 18.25
C LEU A 187 -3.84 -0.84 19.64
N VAL A 188 -2.85 -1.43 20.31
CA VAL A 188 -2.35 -0.94 21.61
C VAL A 188 -1.86 0.51 21.51
N ASN A 189 -1.09 0.85 20.48
CA ASN A 189 -0.62 2.22 20.26
C ASN A 189 -1.78 3.22 20.01
N ALA A 190 -2.89 2.74 19.46
CA ALA A 190 -4.10 3.52 19.24
C ALA A 190 -5.02 3.60 20.47
N GLY A 191 -4.71 2.88 21.56
CA GLY A 191 -5.56 2.79 22.75
C GLY A 191 -6.75 1.82 22.62
N GLU A 192 -6.78 1.01 21.55
CA GLU A 192 -7.87 0.08 21.25
C GLU A 192 -7.61 -1.29 21.91
N ILE A 193 -7.45 -1.28 23.24
CA ILE A 193 -6.97 -2.44 24.01
C ILE A 193 -7.95 -3.61 23.94
N LYS A 194 -9.26 -3.36 24.03
CA LYS A 194 -10.30 -4.38 23.91
C LYS A 194 -10.20 -5.15 22.58
N LYS A 195 -10.09 -4.42 21.46
CA LYS A 195 -9.90 -5.03 20.13
C LYS A 195 -8.56 -5.78 20.04
N ALA A 196 -7.50 -5.26 20.64
CA ALA A 196 -6.21 -5.94 20.67
C ALA A 196 -6.31 -7.32 21.37
N SER A 197 -7.07 -7.40 22.48
CA SER A 197 -7.36 -8.65 23.18
C SER A 197 -8.23 -9.61 22.38
N GLU A 198 -9.24 -9.11 21.68
CA GLU A 198 -10.08 -9.93 20.78
C GLU A 198 -9.24 -10.58 19.67
N ILE A 199 -8.37 -9.80 19.01
CA ILE A 199 -7.45 -10.30 17.97
C ILE A 199 -6.47 -11.33 18.55
N ALA A 200 -5.98 -11.12 19.77
CA ALA A 200 -5.12 -12.10 20.44
C ALA A 200 -5.87 -13.41 20.73
N GLY A 201 -7.15 -13.34 21.13
CA GLY A 201 -8.00 -14.51 21.38
C GLY A 201 -8.36 -15.31 20.12
N GLN A 202 -8.37 -14.67 18.95
CA GLN A 202 -8.60 -15.33 17.66
C GLN A 202 -7.36 -16.08 17.12
N ALA A 203 -6.20 -15.91 17.76
CA ALA A 203 -4.95 -16.49 17.26
C ALA A 203 -4.94 -18.02 17.45
N ASN A 204 -5.06 -18.76 16.35
CA ASN A 204 -4.84 -20.22 16.32
C ASN A 204 -3.34 -20.63 16.37
N ILE A 205 -2.48 -19.75 16.89
CA ILE A 205 -1.04 -19.94 16.99
C ILE A 205 -0.52 -19.39 18.32
N VAL A 206 0.64 -19.88 18.76
CA VAL A 206 1.33 -19.30 19.92
C VAL A 206 1.83 -17.89 19.55
N LEU A 207 1.31 -16.90 20.25
CA LEU A 207 1.81 -15.52 20.16
C LEU A 207 3.21 -15.44 20.78
N ALA A 208 4.06 -14.59 20.23
CA ALA A 208 5.36 -14.34 20.82
C ALA A 208 5.20 -13.70 22.21
N ASP A 209 6.07 -14.07 23.17
CA ASP A 209 6.03 -13.58 24.56
C ASP A 209 5.97 -12.05 24.62
N SER A 210 6.77 -11.37 23.78
CA SER A 210 6.77 -9.90 23.67
C SER A 210 5.42 -9.31 23.27
N THR A 211 4.57 -10.07 22.57
CA THR A 211 3.21 -9.66 22.21
C THR A 211 2.25 -9.83 23.37
N GLN A 212 2.39 -10.94 24.11
CA GLN A 212 1.58 -11.22 25.30
C GLN A 212 1.89 -10.22 26.42
N GLU A 213 3.17 -9.95 26.67
CA GLU A 213 3.62 -8.95 27.65
C GLU A 213 3.14 -7.54 27.30
N LEU A 214 3.27 -7.14 26.02
CA LEU A 214 2.76 -5.86 25.54
C LEU A 214 1.27 -5.69 25.85
N LEU A 215 0.46 -6.70 25.49
CA LEU A 215 -0.98 -6.66 25.72
C LEU A 215 -1.31 -6.63 27.22
N LYS A 216 -0.65 -7.47 28.01
CA LYS A 216 -0.84 -7.52 29.47
C LYS A 216 -0.54 -6.17 30.12
N ASN A 217 0.57 -5.54 29.76
CA ASN A 217 0.93 -4.23 30.30
C ASN A 217 -0.07 -3.15 29.89
N ALA A 218 -0.57 -3.20 28.66
CA ALA A 218 -1.59 -2.27 28.18
C ALA A 218 -2.92 -2.42 28.93
N MET A 219 -3.35 -3.66 29.20
CA MET A 219 -4.56 -3.93 29.99
C MET A 219 -4.44 -3.47 31.45
N ILE A 220 -3.27 -3.64 32.07
CA ILE A 220 -3.01 -3.14 33.43
C ILE A 220 -3.08 -1.62 33.46
N ALA A 221 -2.48 -0.95 32.46
CA ALA A 221 -2.51 0.50 32.35
C ALA A 221 -3.94 1.04 32.16
N GLU A 222 -4.73 0.44 31.26
CA GLU A 222 -6.12 0.81 31.02
C GLU A 222 -6.99 0.64 32.28
N ALA A 223 -6.81 -0.46 33.01
CA ALA A 223 -7.52 -0.68 34.28
C ALA A 223 -7.13 0.32 35.38
N ALA A 224 -5.86 0.76 35.41
CA ALA A 224 -5.40 1.76 36.36
C ALA A 224 -5.96 3.15 36.04
N GLU A 225 -6.08 3.52 34.77
CA GLU A 225 -6.70 4.78 34.34
C GLU A 225 -8.19 4.82 34.64
N GLN A 226 -8.91 3.72 34.42
CA GLN A 226 -10.34 3.63 34.75
C GLN A 226 -10.60 3.81 36.26
N LYS A 227 -9.77 3.23 37.13
CA LYS A 227 -9.89 3.40 38.58
C LYS A 227 -9.69 4.85 39.02
N LYS A 228 -8.70 5.55 38.45
CA LYS A 228 -8.46 6.98 38.74
C LYS A 228 -9.59 7.89 38.27
N GLY A 229 -10.25 7.55 37.16
CA GLY A 229 -11.42 8.28 36.67
C GLY A 229 -12.61 8.21 37.63
N VAL A 230 -12.87 7.03 38.19
CA VAL A 230 -13.95 6.80 39.16
C VAL A 230 -13.69 7.54 40.48
N GLU A 231 -12.46 7.49 41.00
CA GLU A 231 -12.09 8.20 42.24
C GLU A 231 -12.18 9.74 42.11
N MET A 232 -11.99 10.31 40.92
CA MET A 232 -12.12 11.76 40.66
C MET A 232 -13.58 12.21 40.45
N GLU A 233 -14.48 11.34 40.00
CA GLU A 233 -15.92 11.65 39.93
C GLU A 233 -16.58 11.54 41.31
N GLU A 234 -16.23 10.54 42.12
CA GLU A 234 -16.77 10.38 43.48
C GLU A 234 -16.35 11.51 44.43
N GLY A 235 -15.16 12.10 44.26
CA GLY A 235 -14.70 13.24 45.05
C GLY A 235 -15.34 14.59 44.69
N LYS A 236 -16.12 14.68 43.60
CA LYS A 236 -16.77 15.92 43.14
C LYS A 236 -18.21 16.07 43.64
N ASP A 237 -18.84 14.96 44.00
CA ASP A 237 -20.21 14.93 44.52
C ASP A 237 -20.28 15.12 46.04
N THR A 238 -19.16 14.96 46.77
CA THR A 238 -19.10 15.17 48.23
C THR A 238 -18.95 16.63 48.67
N ASP A 239 -18.60 17.56 47.78
CA ASP A 239 -18.35 18.97 48.13
C ASP A 239 -19.61 19.88 48.08
N LYS A 240 -20.81 19.32 47.88
CA LYS A 240 -22.07 20.12 47.84
C LYS A 240 -22.96 20.01 49.08
N GLU A 241 -22.58 19.26 50.11
CA GLU A 241 -23.43 19.01 51.29
C GLU A 241 -22.94 19.64 52.61
N GLU A 242 -22.07 20.66 52.59
CA GLU A 242 -21.77 21.42 53.83
C GLU A 242 -21.92 22.93 53.63
N GLY A 243 -23.17 23.41 53.67
CA GLY A 243 -23.42 24.83 53.48
C GLY A 243 -24.85 25.30 53.78
N LYS A 244 -25.52 24.75 54.79
CA LYS A 244 -26.71 25.39 55.38
C LYS A 244 -26.99 24.87 56.80
N LYS A 245 -26.32 25.47 57.79
CA LYS A 245 -26.90 25.60 59.13
C LYS A 245 -27.21 27.08 59.35
N ILE A 246 -28.51 27.34 59.37
CA ILE A 246 -29.16 28.55 59.85
C ILE A 246 -29.16 28.43 61.37
N ASP A 247 -28.68 29.45 62.06
CA ASP A 247 -29.30 30.05 63.25
C ASP A 247 -28.80 31.49 63.39
#